data_AF-A0A2V9NUP4-F1
#
_entry.id   AF-A0A2V9NUP4-F1
#
_cell.length_a   1.000
_cell.length_b   1.000
_cell.length_c   1.000
_cell.angle_alpha   90.00
_cell.angle_beta   90.00
_cell.angle_gamma   90.00
#
_symmetry.space_group_name_H-M   'P 1'
#
loop_
_entity.id
_entity.type
_entity.pdbx_description
1 polymer ?
#
loop_
_entity_poly.entity_id
_entity_poly.type
_entity_poly.pdbx_seq_one_letter_code
_entity_poly.pdbx_strand_id
1 'polypeptide(L)'
;MPITKISVRGARQHNLKNINVEIPRNTLTVITGLSGSGKSSLAFDTIYAEGQRRYVETLSAYARQFLDQMERPDVDSIDGLSPSISIEQKTTSRSPRSTVGTITEIYDYLRLLFASIGAPHCPQCGRAISRQSAEQIVQRVMALSPEDRVMVMAPIVRGRKGEFKKEMESLVQHGFTRARVDGELVNLDEDIRLDKRKNHTIEVLVDRLLVKAGIEHRLEMSVNLSMKLAGGLVLVAVVGGDEQLYSERLACPDCGINVPQLEPRSFSFNSMYGACPECHGLGSRYDFDPAKIITDWSKPLLDGGLGPGSASQNLIHQLQLVAAAYRFDLATPFEKFTDRVQNLLLYGEAGKGGKTGFAGILGFLKLALDDSSSENYREWLMDHMSATECPACHGKRLRPESLAVKVNGFSIADFTAMPVSRALEAAKKILLSGREAIIAGRIVHEIVERLQFLHAVGLGYISLNRSAATLSGGEGQRIRLATQIGS
;
A
#
# COMPACT_ATOMS: atom_id res chain seq x y z
N MET A 1 47.71 7.14 23.26
CA MET A 1 46.99 6.42 24.34
C MET A 1 45.53 6.29 23.94
N PRO A 2 44.85 5.16 24.21
CA PRO A 2 43.43 5.04 23.95
C PRO A 2 42.67 6.08 24.77
N ILE A 3 41.69 6.74 24.16
CA ILE A 3 40.82 7.69 24.86
C ILE A 3 39.91 6.86 25.77
N THR A 4 40.10 6.97 27.09
CA THR A 4 39.36 6.16 28.10
C THR A 4 38.21 6.92 28.75
N LYS A 5 38.16 8.25 28.62
CA LYS A 5 37.15 9.11 29.25
C LYS A 5 36.79 10.32 28.37
N ILE A 6 35.60 10.86 28.59
CA ILE A 6 35.16 12.16 28.09
C ILE A 6 35.39 13.16 29.21
N SER A 7 36.14 14.22 28.95
CA SER A 7 36.42 15.28 29.93
C SER A 7 35.74 16.56 29.50
N VAL A 8 34.81 17.05 30.31
CA VAL A 8 34.10 18.33 30.12
C VAL A 8 34.69 19.33 31.12
N ARG A 9 35.19 20.47 30.63
CA ARG A 9 35.75 21.54 31.45
C ARG A 9 34.98 22.84 31.30
N GLY A 10 34.65 23.45 32.43
CA GLY A 10 34.01 24.75 32.52
C GLY A 10 32.64 24.83 31.83
N ALA A 11 31.78 23.82 31.99
CA ALA A 11 30.44 23.88 31.42
C ALA A 11 29.56 24.89 32.17
N ARG A 12 28.97 25.82 31.42
CA ARG A 12 28.17 26.96 31.92
C ARG A 12 26.79 27.10 31.25
N GLN A 13 26.46 26.20 30.33
CA GLN A 13 25.17 26.19 29.64
C GLN A 13 23.98 26.28 30.63
N HIS A 14 23.08 27.23 30.40
CA HIS A 14 21.93 27.53 31.27
C HIS A 14 22.28 27.79 32.74
N ASN A 15 21.99 26.85 33.64
CA ASN A 15 22.19 27.01 35.08
C ASN A 15 23.45 26.30 35.60
N LEU A 16 24.27 25.72 34.72
CA LEU A 16 25.53 25.07 35.09
C LEU A 16 26.52 26.12 35.64
N LYS A 17 27.17 25.78 36.75
CA LYS A 17 28.04 26.69 37.51
C LYS A 17 29.52 26.44 37.24
N ASN A 18 29.92 26.57 35.97
CA ASN A 18 31.30 26.36 35.53
C ASN A 18 31.88 25.00 35.97
N ILE A 19 31.12 23.93 35.70
CA ILE A 19 31.43 22.61 36.25
C ILE A 19 32.47 21.86 35.40
N ASN A 20 33.25 21.01 36.07
CA ASN A 20 34.18 20.07 35.44
C ASN A 20 33.70 18.64 35.72
N VAL A 21 33.57 17.81 34.68
CA VAL A 21 33.06 16.44 34.80
C VAL A 21 33.89 15.49 33.94
N GLU A 22 34.17 14.31 34.46
CA GLU A 22 34.77 13.21 33.71
C GLU A 22 33.79 12.04 33.60
N ILE A 23 33.60 11.52 32.39
CA ILE A 23 32.67 10.43 32.09
C ILE A 23 33.48 9.24 31.51
N PRO A 24 33.45 8.06 32.14
CA PRO A 24 34.17 6.89 31.63
C PRO A 24 33.56 6.41 30.30
N ARG A 25 34.40 6.21 29.28
CA ARG A 25 33.95 5.71 27.97
C ARG A 25 33.59 4.22 28.04
N ASN A 26 32.74 3.79 27.13
CA ASN A 26 32.28 2.40 26.99
C ASN A 26 31.56 1.87 28.24
N THR A 27 30.86 2.76 28.96
CA THR A 27 30.04 2.41 30.11
C THR A 27 28.63 2.97 29.96
N LEU A 28 27.65 2.36 30.63
CA LEU A 28 26.33 2.96 30.80
C LEU A 28 26.40 3.97 31.95
N THR A 29 26.57 5.26 31.61
CA THR A 29 26.58 6.35 32.59
C THR A 29 25.18 6.92 32.79
N VAL A 30 24.74 7.05 34.04
CA VAL A 30 23.43 7.61 34.40
C VAL A 30 23.63 8.95 35.11
N ILE A 31 23.03 10.02 34.58
CA ILE A 31 22.99 11.35 35.22
C ILE A 31 21.70 11.46 36.03
N THR A 32 21.81 11.68 37.34
CA THR A 32 20.67 11.76 38.27
C THR A 32 20.67 13.08 39.05
N GLY A 33 19.52 13.45 39.63
CA GLY A 33 19.33 14.69 40.37
C GLY A 33 17.92 15.29 40.22
N LEU A 34 17.59 16.25 41.08
CA LEU A 34 16.27 16.91 41.14
C LEU A 34 15.86 17.56 39.80
N SER A 35 14.56 17.72 39.55
CA SER A 35 14.09 18.47 38.38
C SER A 35 14.69 19.88 38.36
N GLY A 36 15.14 20.34 37.19
CA GLY A 36 15.83 21.63 37.07
C GLY A 36 17.29 21.67 37.53
N SER A 37 17.89 20.56 38.00
CA SER A 37 19.29 20.56 38.48
C SER A 37 20.37 20.70 37.40
N GLY A 38 20.02 20.97 36.14
CA GLY A 38 20.97 21.10 35.03
C GLY A 38 21.34 19.80 34.30
N LYS A 39 20.64 18.68 34.54
CA LYS A 39 20.90 17.38 33.88
C LYS A 39 20.82 17.46 32.36
N SER A 40 19.73 18.03 31.85
CA SER A 40 19.53 18.19 30.40
C SER A 40 20.53 19.17 29.82
N SER A 41 20.85 20.23 30.56
CA SER A 41 21.84 21.23 30.15
C SER A 41 23.23 20.63 29.97
N LEU A 42 23.65 19.71 30.84
CA LEU A 42 24.90 18.98 30.69
C LEU A 42 24.82 17.93 29.57
N ALA A 43 23.79 17.08 29.56
CA ALA A 43 23.71 15.94 28.66
C ALA A 43 23.39 16.33 27.22
N PHE A 44 22.34 17.13 27.00
CA PHE A 44 21.82 17.48 25.68
C PHE A 44 22.42 18.78 25.18
N ASP A 45 22.32 19.85 25.97
CA ASP A 45 22.67 21.20 25.51
C ASP A 45 24.19 21.46 25.51
N THR A 46 24.97 20.59 26.17
CA THR A 46 26.45 20.68 26.19
C THR A 46 27.11 19.51 25.48
N ILE A 47 27.04 18.30 26.04
CA ILE A 47 27.79 17.13 25.54
C ILE A 47 27.30 16.69 24.17
N TYR A 48 25.99 16.47 24.02
CA TYR A 48 25.40 16.05 22.74
C TYR A 48 25.49 17.15 21.67
N ALA A 49 25.16 18.40 22.03
CA ALA A 49 25.23 19.53 21.10
C ALA A 49 26.64 19.68 20.52
N GLU A 50 27.68 19.60 21.36
CA GLU A 50 29.07 19.69 20.92
C GLU A 50 29.51 18.47 20.09
N GLY A 51 29.06 17.27 20.46
CA GLY A 51 29.39 16.05 19.73
C GLY A 51 28.76 16.00 18.34
N GLN A 52 27.51 16.46 18.22
CA GLN A 52 26.83 16.62 16.94
C GLN A 52 27.50 17.71 16.09
N ARG A 53 27.77 18.88 16.67
CA ARG A 53 28.42 20.00 15.96
C ARG A 53 29.76 19.59 15.36
N ARG A 54 30.66 19.02 16.17
CA ARG A 54 31.97 18.55 15.71
C ARG A 54 31.88 17.50 14.61
N TYR A 55 30.89 16.61 14.67
CA TYR A 55 30.68 15.62 13.62
C TYR A 55 30.20 16.27 12.31
N VAL A 56 29.21 17.16 12.37
CA VAL A 56 28.66 17.84 11.18
C VAL A 56 29.72 18.75 10.53
N GLU A 57 30.63 19.34 11.32
CA GLU A 57 31.75 20.14 10.82
C GLU A 57 32.70 19.35 9.90
N THR A 58 32.73 18.03 10.03
CA THR A 58 33.57 17.16 9.18
C THR A 58 32.90 16.77 7.86
N LEU A 59 31.57 16.96 7.70
CA LEU A 59 30.83 16.44 6.55
C LEU A 59 31.15 17.18 5.24
N SER A 60 31.09 18.51 5.22
CA SER A 60 31.44 19.30 4.03
C SER A 60 31.81 20.75 4.37
N ALA A 61 32.58 21.39 3.49
CA ALA A 61 32.91 22.82 3.62
C ALA A 61 31.65 23.71 3.57
N TYR A 62 30.62 23.29 2.82
CA TYR A 62 29.32 23.96 2.76
C TYR A 62 28.53 23.80 4.07
N ALA A 63 28.51 22.60 4.67
CA ALA A 63 27.82 22.36 5.94
C ALA A 63 28.39 23.24 7.08
N ARG A 64 29.70 23.53 7.06
CA ARG A 64 30.32 24.46 8.02
C ARG A 64 29.74 25.87 7.97
N GLN A 65 29.32 26.35 6.80
CA GLN A 65 28.72 27.69 6.67
C GLN A 65 27.35 27.79 7.38
N PHE A 66 26.61 26.68 7.49
CA PHE A 66 25.34 26.62 8.22
C PHE A 66 25.52 26.35 9.71
N LEU A 67 26.67 25.83 10.12
CA LEU A 67 26.98 25.55 11.52
C LEU A 67 27.30 26.81 12.31
N ASP A 68 27.79 27.88 11.68
CA ASP A 68 28.00 29.17 12.33
C ASP A 68 26.68 29.84 12.79
N GLN A 69 25.52 29.33 12.33
CA GLN A 69 24.20 29.74 12.84
C GLN A 69 23.76 28.93 14.07
N MET A 70 24.42 27.82 14.40
CA MET A 70 24.13 27.05 15.61
C MET A 70 24.91 27.65 16.79
N GLU A 71 24.21 28.05 17.85
CA GLU A 71 24.84 28.53 19.07
C GLU A 71 25.79 27.46 19.62
N ARG A 72 27.06 27.84 19.82
CA ARG A 72 28.04 26.96 20.46
C ARG A 72 27.70 26.83 21.95
N PRO A 73 27.71 25.62 22.51
CA PRO A 73 27.52 25.45 23.95
C PRO A 73 28.55 26.25 24.75
N ASP A 74 28.14 26.86 25.85
CA ASP A 74 29.05 27.59 26.74
C ASP A 74 29.86 26.60 27.60
N VAL A 75 31.05 26.25 27.09
CA VAL A 75 31.99 25.30 27.70
C VAL A 75 33.42 25.69 27.32
N ASP A 76 34.40 25.50 28.21
CA ASP A 76 35.81 25.82 27.92
C ASP A 76 36.44 24.78 26.98
N SER A 77 36.30 23.50 27.33
CA SER A 77 36.75 22.41 26.47
C SER A 77 35.98 21.13 26.73
N ILE A 78 35.82 20.32 25.67
CA ILE A 78 35.38 18.93 25.77
C ILE A 78 36.37 18.05 25.02
N ASP A 79 36.98 17.10 25.71
CA ASP A 79 37.96 16.17 25.15
C ASP A 79 37.44 14.74 25.17
N GLY A 80 37.86 13.94 24.20
CA GLY A 80 37.52 12.52 24.13
C GLY A 80 36.07 12.21 23.70
N LEU A 81 35.36 13.20 23.16
CA LEU A 81 33.97 13.09 22.69
C LEU A 81 33.86 12.23 21.42
N SER A 82 32.77 11.49 21.28
CA SER A 82 32.44 10.72 20.06
C SER A 82 31.30 11.41 19.32
N PRO A 83 31.07 11.10 18.02
CA PRO A 83 29.83 11.46 17.36
C PRO A 83 28.65 11.00 18.22
N SER A 84 27.77 11.93 18.57
CA SER A 84 26.72 11.72 19.55
C SER A 84 25.34 11.72 18.90
N ILE A 85 24.46 10.85 19.38
CA ILE A 85 23.07 10.74 18.95
C ILE A 85 22.18 10.98 20.18
N SER A 86 21.16 11.84 20.04
CA SER A 86 20.17 12.05 21.10
C SER A 86 18.92 11.22 20.85
N ILE A 87 18.41 10.61 21.91
CA ILE A 87 17.16 9.85 21.92
C ILE A 87 16.21 10.50 22.94
N GLU A 88 15.64 11.64 22.54
CA GLU A 88 14.70 12.43 23.34
C GLU A 88 13.24 12.06 23.04
N GLN A 89 12.34 12.39 23.97
CA GLN A 89 10.88 12.36 23.76
C GLN A 89 10.38 13.59 22.97
N LYS A 90 11.12 14.04 21.96
CA LYS A 90 10.59 15.03 21.01
C LYS A 90 9.63 14.31 20.07
N THR A 91 8.48 14.93 19.79
CA THR A 91 7.46 14.34 18.93
C THR A 91 8.08 13.95 17.59
N THR A 92 7.96 12.67 17.25
CA THR A 92 8.26 12.14 15.92
C THR A 92 7.46 12.91 14.86
N SER A 93 8.00 12.99 13.64
CA SER A 93 7.39 13.71 12.52
C SER A 93 5.88 13.48 12.44
N ARG A 94 5.10 14.56 12.50
CA ARG A 94 3.63 14.55 12.42
C ARG A 94 3.10 14.41 10.99
N SER A 95 3.97 14.04 10.03
CA SER A 95 3.54 13.86 8.65
C SER A 95 2.47 12.76 8.56
N PRO A 96 1.30 13.01 7.93
CA PRO A 96 0.22 12.02 7.82
C PRO A 96 0.62 10.78 7.02
N ARG A 97 1.69 10.90 6.21
CA ARG A 97 2.26 9.80 5.43
C ARG A 97 3.28 8.96 6.20
N SER A 98 3.76 9.42 7.36
CA SER A 98 4.73 8.67 8.15
C SER A 98 4.04 7.58 8.96
N THR A 99 4.58 6.37 8.92
CA THR A 99 4.15 5.22 9.74
C THR A 99 5.32 4.66 10.53
N VAL A 100 5.02 3.76 11.47
CA VAL A 100 6.06 2.99 12.19
C VAL A 100 6.99 2.29 11.20
N GLY A 101 6.44 1.66 10.16
CA GLY A 101 7.21 0.95 9.14
C GLY A 101 8.13 1.87 8.32
N THR A 102 7.74 3.12 8.05
CA THR A 102 8.62 4.06 7.34
C THR A 102 9.70 4.65 8.25
N ILE A 103 9.40 4.94 9.52
CA ILE A 103 10.39 5.45 10.48
C ILE A 103 11.48 4.42 10.79
N THR A 104 11.10 3.15 10.80
CA THR A 104 11.99 2.02 11.09
C THR A 104 12.67 1.49 9.83
N GLU A 105 12.36 2.04 8.65
CA GLU A 105 12.80 1.57 7.33
C GLU A 105 12.41 0.12 6.99
N ILE A 106 11.72 -0.60 7.88
CA ILE A 106 11.21 -1.95 7.64
C ILE A 106 10.31 -1.97 6.41
N TYR A 107 9.52 -0.92 6.21
CA TYR A 107 8.67 -0.80 5.02
C TYR A 107 9.47 -0.74 3.71
N ASP A 108 10.67 -0.16 3.72
CA ASP A 108 11.53 -0.08 2.53
C ASP A 108 12.14 -1.44 2.18
N TYR A 109 12.57 -2.20 3.17
CA TYR A 109 12.96 -3.60 2.96
C TYR A 109 11.79 -4.46 2.48
N LEU A 110 10.58 -4.25 3.01
CA LEU A 110 9.39 -4.95 2.53
C LEU A 110 9.11 -4.61 1.05
N ARG A 111 9.23 -3.35 0.64
CA ARG A 111 9.08 -2.97 -0.77
C ARG A 111 10.08 -3.70 -1.67
N LEU A 112 11.33 -3.81 -1.24
CA LEU A 112 12.36 -4.58 -1.96
C LEU A 112 12.02 -6.06 -2.02
N LEU A 113 11.58 -6.66 -0.91
CA LEU A 113 11.18 -8.06 -0.81
C LEU A 113 10.03 -8.38 -1.77
N PHE A 114 8.94 -7.62 -1.69
CA PHE A 114 7.75 -7.82 -2.51
C PHE A 114 8.00 -7.58 -4.00
N ALA A 115 8.88 -6.64 -4.36
CA ALA A 115 9.29 -6.47 -5.75
C ALA A 115 10.18 -7.60 -6.27
N SER A 116 10.96 -8.24 -5.40
CA SER A 116 11.95 -9.25 -5.79
C SER A 116 11.36 -10.65 -5.92
N ILE A 117 10.53 -11.08 -4.95
CA ILE A 117 9.99 -12.44 -4.87
C ILE A 117 8.47 -12.49 -4.74
N GLY A 118 7.78 -11.34 -4.78
CA GLY A 118 6.33 -11.29 -4.63
C GLY A 118 5.63 -11.95 -5.81
N ALA A 119 4.72 -12.88 -5.51
CA ALA A 119 3.85 -13.49 -6.51
C ALA A 119 2.66 -12.56 -6.81
N PRO A 120 2.56 -11.99 -8.03
CA PRO A 120 1.43 -11.14 -8.37
C PRO A 120 0.16 -11.98 -8.53
N HIS A 121 -0.97 -11.44 -8.09
CA HIS A 121 -2.29 -12.02 -8.34
C HIS A 121 -3.15 -11.01 -9.09
N CYS A 122 -4.21 -11.49 -9.74
CA CYS A 122 -5.20 -10.62 -10.34
C CYS A 122 -6.03 -9.94 -9.24
N PRO A 123 -6.16 -8.60 -9.24
CA PRO A 123 -6.98 -7.91 -8.24
C PRO A 123 -8.48 -8.20 -8.37
N GLN A 124 -8.94 -8.69 -9.53
CA GLN A 124 -10.35 -8.98 -9.79
C GLN A 124 -10.73 -10.44 -9.49
N CYS A 125 -9.95 -11.41 -9.96
CA CYS A 125 -10.27 -12.84 -9.79
C CYS A 125 -9.38 -13.58 -8.78
N GLY A 126 -8.34 -12.94 -8.26
CA GLY A 126 -7.44 -13.51 -7.25
C GLY A 126 -6.48 -14.60 -7.75
N ARG A 127 -6.52 -14.99 -9.04
CA ARG A 127 -5.61 -15.99 -9.60
C ARG A 127 -4.17 -15.47 -9.67
N ALA A 128 -3.21 -16.35 -9.45
CA ALA A 128 -1.79 -16.03 -9.60
C ALA A 128 -1.49 -15.64 -11.06
N ILE A 129 -0.79 -14.52 -11.23
CA ILE A 129 -0.28 -14.05 -12.50
C ILE A 129 1.18 -14.50 -12.57
N SER A 130 1.55 -15.20 -13.63
CA SER A 130 2.94 -15.53 -13.89
C SER A 130 3.32 -15.04 -15.28
N ARG A 131 4.51 -14.46 -15.38
CA ARG A 131 5.16 -14.20 -16.66
C ARG A 131 5.99 -15.42 -16.99
N GLN A 132 5.83 -15.97 -18.19
CA GLN A 132 6.67 -17.07 -18.65
C GLN A 132 7.20 -16.77 -20.04
N SER A 133 8.50 -16.91 -20.25
CA SER A 133 9.08 -16.86 -21.59
C SER A 133 8.66 -18.09 -22.39
N ALA A 134 8.74 -18.01 -23.73
CA ALA A 134 8.49 -19.15 -24.59
C ALA A 134 9.35 -20.36 -24.19
N GLU A 135 10.65 -20.14 -23.90
CA GLU A 135 11.57 -21.17 -23.40
C GLU A 135 11.10 -21.82 -22.09
N GLN A 136 10.62 -21.03 -21.12
CA GLN A 136 10.12 -21.56 -19.85
C GLN A 136 8.85 -22.40 -20.03
N ILE A 137 7.96 -21.98 -20.93
CA ILE A 137 6.75 -22.74 -21.28
C ILE A 137 7.15 -24.05 -21.94
N VAL A 138 8.10 -24.01 -22.88
CA VAL A 138 8.64 -25.22 -23.52
C VAL A 138 9.23 -26.17 -22.47
N GLN A 139 10.09 -25.68 -21.58
CA GLN A 139 10.67 -26.52 -20.51
C GLN A 139 9.59 -27.15 -19.62
N ARG A 140 8.54 -26.41 -19.28
CA ARG A 140 7.44 -26.90 -18.43
C ARG A 140 6.59 -27.95 -19.13
N VAL A 141 6.31 -27.76 -20.41
CA VAL A 141 5.58 -28.75 -21.23
C VAL A 141 6.45 -30.00 -21.47
N MET A 142 7.76 -29.84 -21.63
CA MET A 142 8.70 -30.96 -21.74
C MET A 142 8.89 -31.75 -20.44
N ALA A 143 8.52 -31.17 -19.29
CA ALA A 143 8.51 -31.84 -17.99
C ALA A 143 7.24 -32.66 -17.71
N LEU A 144 6.27 -32.67 -18.64
CA LEU A 144 5.10 -33.57 -18.59
C LEU A 144 5.51 -35.03 -18.89
N SER A 145 4.55 -35.95 -18.80
CA SER A 145 4.86 -37.37 -19.01
C SER A 145 5.29 -37.59 -20.47
N PRO A 146 6.35 -38.41 -20.70
CA PRO A 146 6.64 -38.88 -22.05
C PRO A 146 5.40 -39.57 -22.60
N GLU A 147 4.99 -39.24 -23.83
CA GLU A 147 3.76 -39.71 -24.52
C GLU A 147 2.48 -38.87 -24.34
N ASP A 148 2.48 -37.83 -23.50
CA ASP A 148 1.33 -36.90 -23.45
C ASP A 148 1.12 -36.21 -24.81
N ARG A 149 -0.14 -36.15 -25.26
CA ARG A 149 -0.52 -35.36 -26.44
C ARG A 149 -0.95 -33.98 -26.00
N VAL A 150 -0.27 -32.96 -26.50
CA VAL A 150 -0.57 -31.56 -26.18
C VAL A 150 -1.09 -30.81 -27.41
N MET A 151 -2.07 -29.95 -27.19
CA MET A 151 -2.60 -29.01 -28.17
C MET A 151 -2.18 -27.61 -27.78
N VAL A 152 -1.44 -26.94 -28.66
CA VAL A 152 -1.06 -25.53 -28.51
C VAL A 152 -2.12 -24.70 -29.22
N MET A 153 -2.79 -23.84 -28.48
CA MET A 153 -3.92 -23.05 -28.94
C MET A 153 -3.72 -21.56 -28.66
N ALA A 154 -4.13 -20.72 -29.60
CA ALA A 154 -4.12 -19.27 -29.47
C ALA A 154 -5.52 -18.77 -29.09
N PRO A 155 -5.75 -18.27 -27.86
CA PRO A 155 -7.06 -17.80 -27.43
C PRO A 155 -7.35 -16.39 -27.98
N ILE A 156 -7.96 -16.32 -29.16
CA ILE A 156 -8.23 -15.08 -29.89
C ILE A 156 -9.39 -14.30 -29.25
N VAL A 157 -10.45 -15.01 -28.87
CA VAL A 157 -11.65 -14.41 -28.25
C VAL A 157 -11.98 -15.17 -26.99
N ARG A 158 -12.31 -14.44 -25.91
CA ARG A 158 -12.59 -15.04 -24.62
C ARG A 158 -13.77 -14.39 -23.94
N GLY A 159 -14.88 -15.11 -23.86
CA GLY A 159 -16.09 -14.67 -23.17
C GLY A 159 -16.64 -13.31 -23.64
N ARG A 160 -16.45 -12.95 -24.91
CA ARG A 160 -16.93 -11.66 -25.47
C ARG A 160 -18.18 -11.85 -26.31
N LYS A 161 -19.07 -10.86 -26.32
CA LYS A 161 -20.26 -10.86 -27.19
C LYS A 161 -19.91 -10.43 -28.60
N GLY A 162 -20.37 -11.16 -29.60
CA GLY A 162 -20.14 -10.82 -31.00
C GLY A 162 -20.26 -12.02 -31.95
N GLU A 163 -20.34 -11.74 -33.24
CA GLU A 163 -20.37 -12.78 -34.29
C GLU A 163 -18.96 -13.24 -34.72
N PHE A 164 -17.93 -12.43 -34.45
CA PHE A 164 -16.50 -12.69 -34.72
C PHE A 164 -16.16 -13.21 -36.13
N LYS A 165 -16.99 -12.88 -37.13
CA LYS A 165 -16.84 -13.38 -38.51
C LYS A 165 -15.55 -12.88 -39.17
N LYS A 166 -15.18 -11.62 -38.95
CA LYS A 166 -13.94 -11.02 -39.49
C LYS A 166 -12.70 -11.69 -38.91
N GLU A 167 -12.71 -11.97 -37.62
CA GLU A 167 -11.63 -12.65 -36.92
C GLU A 167 -11.46 -14.08 -37.46
N MET A 168 -12.56 -14.83 -37.66
CA MET A 168 -12.52 -16.17 -38.25
C MET A 168 -12.04 -16.17 -39.71
N GLU A 169 -12.54 -15.26 -40.56
CA GLU A 169 -12.07 -15.10 -41.94
C GLU A 169 -10.57 -14.76 -42.00
N SER A 170 -10.09 -13.91 -41.10
CA SER A 170 -8.67 -13.59 -40.98
C SER A 170 -7.84 -14.83 -40.64
N LEU A 171 -8.31 -15.68 -39.73
CA LEU A 171 -7.60 -16.91 -39.35
C LEU A 171 -7.49 -17.90 -40.53
N VAL A 172 -8.55 -18.05 -41.33
CA VAL A 172 -8.52 -18.86 -42.55
C VAL A 172 -7.52 -18.30 -43.56
N GLN A 173 -7.48 -16.98 -43.75
CA GLN A 173 -6.49 -16.33 -44.62
C GLN A 173 -5.04 -16.57 -44.17
N HIS A 174 -4.80 -16.71 -42.87
CA HIS A 174 -3.49 -17.05 -42.31
C HIS A 174 -3.20 -18.57 -42.31
N GLY A 175 -4.08 -19.38 -42.90
CA GLY A 175 -3.89 -20.82 -43.10
C GLY A 175 -4.32 -21.71 -41.93
N PHE A 176 -5.05 -21.18 -40.96
CA PHE A 176 -5.60 -21.98 -39.86
C PHE A 176 -6.91 -22.64 -40.29
N THR A 177 -6.98 -23.96 -40.16
CA THR A 177 -8.16 -24.76 -40.54
C THR A 177 -8.99 -25.20 -39.34
N ARG A 178 -8.44 -25.18 -38.13
CA ARG A 178 -9.13 -25.67 -36.92
C ARG A 178 -9.14 -24.65 -35.80
N ALA A 179 -10.29 -24.50 -35.16
CA ALA A 179 -10.43 -23.73 -33.94
C ALA A 179 -11.38 -24.45 -32.98
N ARG A 180 -11.25 -24.16 -31.69
CA ARG A 180 -12.21 -24.54 -30.66
C ARG A 180 -13.09 -23.34 -30.38
N VAL A 181 -14.40 -23.50 -30.58
CA VAL A 181 -15.42 -22.47 -30.40
C VAL A 181 -16.39 -22.97 -29.34
N ASP A 182 -16.49 -22.24 -28.23
CA ASP A 182 -17.32 -22.59 -27.07
C ASP A 182 -17.10 -24.02 -26.53
N GLY A 183 -15.87 -24.53 -26.65
CA GLY A 183 -15.47 -25.86 -26.19
C GLY A 183 -15.53 -26.94 -27.27
N GLU A 184 -16.14 -26.68 -28.43
CA GLU A 184 -16.23 -27.65 -29.54
C GLU A 184 -15.16 -27.36 -30.61
N LEU A 185 -14.44 -28.40 -31.05
CA LEU A 185 -13.48 -28.30 -32.14
C LEU A 185 -14.20 -28.29 -33.48
N VAL A 186 -14.09 -27.18 -34.19
CA VAL A 186 -14.75 -26.91 -35.48
C VAL A 186 -13.73 -26.66 -36.59
N ASN A 187 -14.15 -26.91 -37.82
CA ASN A 187 -13.37 -26.57 -39.01
C ASN A 187 -13.71 -25.13 -39.43
N LEU A 188 -12.69 -24.27 -39.56
CA LEU A 188 -12.86 -22.86 -39.92
C LEU A 188 -13.30 -22.65 -41.38
N ASP A 189 -13.15 -23.67 -42.23
CA ASP A 189 -13.63 -23.64 -43.63
C ASP A 189 -15.16 -23.78 -43.74
N GLU A 190 -15.86 -24.16 -42.67
CA GLU A 190 -17.32 -24.28 -42.61
C GLU A 190 -17.98 -22.95 -42.22
N ASP A 191 -19.25 -22.70 -42.65
CA ASP A 191 -19.98 -21.47 -42.32
C ASP A 191 -20.43 -21.48 -40.84
N ILE A 192 -19.53 -21.08 -39.95
CA ILE A 192 -19.79 -20.99 -38.49
C ILE A 192 -20.54 -19.68 -38.20
N ARG A 193 -21.76 -19.79 -37.69
CA ARG A 193 -22.60 -18.64 -37.30
C ARG A 193 -22.75 -18.53 -35.79
N LEU A 194 -22.15 -17.49 -35.21
CA LEU A 194 -22.24 -17.18 -33.78
C LEU A 194 -23.31 -16.12 -33.48
N ASP A 195 -23.92 -16.21 -32.30
CA ASP A 195 -24.98 -15.32 -31.86
C ASP A 195 -24.41 -14.03 -31.27
N LYS A 196 -24.72 -12.89 -31.89
CA LYS A 196 -24.27 -11.55 -31.45
C LYS A 196 -24.60 -11.24 -29.98
N ARG A 197 -25.61 -11.87 -29.39
CA ARG A 197 -26.08 -11.58 -28.03
C ARG A 197 -25.43 -12.45 -26.95
N LYS A 198 -24.73 -13.52 -27.33
CA LYS A 198 -24.10 -14.47 -26.41
C LYS A 198 -22.60 -14.24 -26.29
N ASN A 199 -22.03 -14.63 -25.15
CA ASN A 199 -20.58 -14.62 -24.96
C ASN A 199 -19.99 -15.84 -25.66
N HIS A 200 -18.98 -15.63 -26.48
CA HIS A 200 -18.27 -16.69 -27.19
C HIS A 200 -16.79 -16.72 -26.82
N THR A 201 -16.20 -17.91 -26.89
CA THR A 201 -14.76 -18.17 -26.71
C THR A 201 -14.23 -18.88 -27.95
N ILE A 202 -13.18 -18.33 -28.57
CA ILE A 202 -12.58 -18.85 -29.80
C ILE A 202 -11.08 -19.01 -29.58
N GLU A 203 -10.61 -20.24 -29.77
CA GLU A 203 -9.23 -20.67 -29.54
C GLU A 203 -8.72 -21.41 -30.76
N VAL A 204 -7.74 -20.84 -31.46
CA VAL A 204 -7.25 -21.41 -32.72
C VAL A 204 -6.25 -22.51 -32.42
N LEU A 205 -6.40 -23.66 -33.06
CA LEU A 205 -5.45 -24.76 -32.92
C LEU A 205 -4.21 -24.46 -33.77
N VAL A 206 -3.10 -24.12 -33.10
CA VAL A 206 -1.83 -23.79 -33.76
C VAL A 206 -1.06 -25.05 -34.09
N ASP A 207 -0.94 -25.98 -33.13
CA ASP A 207 -0.23 -27.24 -33.34
C ASP A 207 -0.75 -28.34 -32.40
N ARG A 208 -0.53 -29.59 -32.80
CA ARG A 208 -0.80 -30.78 -32.00
C ARG A 208 0.45 -31.65 -31.97
N LEU A 209 1.01 -31.83 -30.78
CA LEU A 209 2.32 -32.41 -30.55
C LEU A 209 2.23 -33.59 -29.59
N LEU A 210 3.13 -34.55 -29.76
CA LEU A 210 3.36 -35.65 -28.81
C LEU A 210 4.65 -35.34 -28.05
N VAL A 211 4.60 -35.26 -26.73
CA VAL A 211 5.76 -34.93 -25.88
C VAL A 211 6.80 -36.06 -25.97
N LYS A 212 7.91 -35.78 -26.65
CA LYS A 212 9.07 -36.66 -26.82
C LYS A 212 10.35 -35.84 -26.93
N ALA A 213 11.51 -36.40 -26.60
CA ALA A 213 12.79 -35.71 -26.78
C ALA A 213 12.98 -35.27 -28.26
N GLY A 214 13.44 -34.04 -28.49
CA GLY A 214 13.70 -33.50 -29.83
C GLY A 214 12.56 -32.67 -30.45
N ILE A 215 11.44 -32.43 -29.74
CA ILE A 215 10.35 -31.55 -30.23
C ILE A 215 10.49 -30.11 -29.77
N GLU A 216 11.50 -29.77 -28.99
CA GLU A 216 11.62 -28.50 -28.25
C GLU A 216 11.53 -27.31 -29.20
N HIS A 217 12.28 -27.33 -30.31
CA HIS A 217 12.28 -26.26 -31.31
C HIS A 217 10.91 -26.11 -32.00
N ARG A 218 10.21 -27.21 -32.29
CA ARG A 218 8.86 -27.14 -32.91
C ARG A 218 7.85 -26.59 -31.92
N LEU A 219 7.90 -27.05 -30.67
CA LEU A 219 7.03 -26.55 -29.61
C LEU A 219 7.27 -25.05 -29.38
N GLU A 220 8.51 -24.60 -29.37
CA GLU A 220 8.88 -23.19 -29.23
C GLU A 220 8.32 -22.34 -30.38
N MET A 221 8.43 -22.80 -31.64
CA MET A 221 7.82 -22.09 -32.77
C MET A 221 6.30 -21.98 -32.63
N SER A 222 5.63 -23.04 -32.21
CA SER A 222 4.17 -23.07 -32.03
C SER A 222 3.71 -22.19 -30.86
N VAL A 223 4.48 -22.16 -29.76
CA VAL A 223 4.24 -21.24 -28.63
C VAL A 223 4.41 -19.79 -29.06
N ASN A 224 5.50 -19.46 -29.77
CA ASN A 224 5.76 -18.11 -30.27
C ASN A 224 4.69 -17.65 -31.28
N LEU A 225 4.25 -18.55 -32.18
CA LEU A 225 3.17 -18.26 -33.12
C LEU A 225 1.86 -17.98 -32.39
N SER A 226 1.50 -18.81 -31.41
CA SER A 226 0.32 -18.59 -30.57
C SER A 226 0.37 -17.24 -29.86
N MET A 227 1.52 -16.91 -29.24
CA MET A 227 1.71 -15.63 -28.56
C MET A 227 1.54 -14.45 -29.52
N LYS A 228 2.08 -14.52 -30.74
CA LYS A 228 1.90 -13.47 -31.75
C LYS A 228 0.43 -13.28 -32.14
N LEU A 229 -0.33 -14.36 -32.28
CA LEU A 229 -1.74 -14.31 -32.67
C LEU A 229 -2.65 -13.79 -31.54
N ALA A 230 -2.39 -14.20 -30.29
CA ALA A 230 -3.23 -13.90 -29.13
C ALA A 230 -2.64 -12.83 -28.19
N GLY A 231 -1.78 -11.94 -28.70
CA GLY A 231 -1.28 -10.78 -27.95
C GLY A 231 -0.41 -11.12 -26.73
N GLY A 232 0.31 -12.25 -26.78
CA GLY A 232 1.20 -12.76 -25.74
C GLY A 232 0.62 -13.93 -24.94
N LEU A 233 -0.55 -14.45 -25.32
CA LEU A 233 -1.19 -15.59 -24.64
C LEU A 233 -1.00 -16.91 -25.42
N VAL A 234 -0.90 -18.01 -24.68
CA VAL A 234 -0.90 -19.36 -25.26
C VAL A 234 -1.59 -20.33 -24.32
N LEU A 235 -2.57 -21.06 -24.84
CA LEU A 235 -3.26 -22.13 -24.13
C LEU A 235 -2.65 -23.46 -24.52
N VAL A 236 -2.20 -24.24 -23.55
CA VAL A 236 -1.70 -25.61 -23.77
C VAL A 236 -2.66 -26.57 -23.09
N ALA A 237 -3.32 -27.42 -23.87
CA ALA A 237 -4.23 -28.44 -23.38
C ALA A 237 -3.63 -29.83 -23.53
N VAL A 238 -3.58 -30.60 -22.44
CA VAL A 238 -3.24 -32.03 -22.49
C VAL A 238 -4.49 -32.81 -22.88
N VAL A 239 -4.39 -33.68 -23.88
CA VAL A 239 -5.55 -34.48 -24.33
C VAL A 239 -5.98 -35.42 -23.21
N GLY A 240 -7.18 -35.19 -22.66
CA GLY A 240 -7.72 -35.97 -21.53
C GLY A 240 -7.19 -35.58 -20.15
N GLY A 241 -6.46 -34.46 -20.06
CA GLY A 241 -5.91 -33.93 -18.82
C GLY A 241 -6.27 -32.46 -18.61
N ASP A 242 -5.42 -31.75 -17.86
CA ASP A 242 -5.61 -30.34 -17.54
C ASP A 242 -5.21 -29.41 -18.70
N GLU A 243 -5.84 -28.23 -18.72
CA GLU A 243 -5.49 -27.13 -19.61
C GLU A 243 -4.81 -26.01 -18.83
N GLN A 244 -3.70 -25.50 -19.37
CA GLN A 244 -2.93 -24.42 -18.75
C GLN A 244 -2.74 -23.27 -19.72
N LEU A 245 -3.09 -22.08 -19.25
CA LEU A 245 -2.97 -20.84 -20.01
C LEU A 245 -1.76 -20.05 -19.53
N TYR A 246 -0.90 -19.69 -20.47
CA TYR A 246 0.34 -18.96 -20.24
C TYR A 246 0.30 -17.57 -20.85
N SER A 247 1.12 -16.68 -20.31
CA SER A 247 1.24 -15.29 -20.75
C SER A 247 2.71 -14.85 -20.77
N GLU A 248 3.13 -14.24 -21.87
CA GLU A 248 4.45 -13.60 -22.04
C GLU A 248 4.55 -12.29 -21.25
N ARG A 249 3.39 -11.70 -20.92
CA ARG A 249 3.23 -10.47 -20.13
C ARG A 249 2.69 -10.80 -18.75
N LEU A 250 2.92 -9.93 -17.76
CA LEU A 250 2.25 -9.98 -16.47
C LEU A 250 0.76 -9.61 -16.64
N ALA A 251 -0.03 -10.49 -17.25
CA ALA A 251 -1.44 -10.26 -17.52
C ALA A 251 -2.27 -11.37 -16.86
N CYS A 252 -3.38 -10.97 -16.24
CA CYS A 252 -4.37 -11.95 -15.80
C CYS A 252 -4.94 -12.62 -17.05
N PRO A 253 -4.88 -13.96 -17.14
CA PRO A 253 -5.46 -14.63 -18.27
C PRO A 253 -6.95 -14.33 -18.36
N ASP A 254 -7.77 -14.56 -17.33
CA ASP A 254 -9.24 -14.49 -17.49
C ASP A 254 -9.79 -13.07 -17.57
N CYS A 255 -9.22 -12.13 -16.82
CA CYS A 255 -9.72 -10.76 -16.76
C CYS A 255 -9.09 -9.85 -17.83
N GLY A 256 -7.98 -10.28 -18.47
CA GLY A 256 -7.23 -9.45 -19.42
C GLY A 256 -6.54 -8.23 -18.80
N ILE A 257 -6.48 -8.16 -17.46
CA ILE A 257 -5.83 -7.05 -16.74
C ILE A 257 -4.33 -7.19 -16.89
N ASN A 258 -3.69 -6.17 -17.46
CA ASN A 258 -2.24 -6.05 -17.48
C ASN A 258 -1.76 -5.47 -16.14
N VAL A 259 -0.95 -6.24 -15.42
CA VAL A 259 -0.21 -5.79 -14.25
C VAL A 259 1.13 -5.23 -14.74
N PRO A 260 1.44 -3.96 -14.47
CA PRO A 260 2.73 -3.37 -14.85
C PRO A 260 3.87 -4.08 -14.12
N GLN A 261 5.10 -3.92 -14.64
CA GLN A 261 6.28 -4.46 -13.96
C GLN A 261 6.35 -3.92 -12.52
N LEU A 262 6.44 -4.85 -11.57
CA LEU A 262 6.45 -4.52 -10.15
C LEU A 262 7.87 -4.17 -9.74
N GLU A 263 8.05 -2.91 -9.36
CA GLU A 263 9.30 -2.38 -8.85
C GLU A 263 9.10 -1.97 -7.37
N PRO A 264 10.17 -1.74 -6.59
CA PRO A 264 10.04 -1.31 -5.20
C PRO A 264 9.21 -0.02 -5.03
N ARG A 265 9.19 0.86 -6.04
CA ARG A 265 8.33 2.07 -6.03
C ARG A 265 6.83 1.76 -6.19
N SER A 266 6.47 0.65 -6.83
CA SER A 266 5.08 0.20 -6.95
C SER A 266 4.48 -0.16 -5.60
N PHE A 267 5.30 -0.43 -4.59
CA PHE A 267 4.86 -0.70 -3.21
C PHE A 267 4.97 0.52 -2.28
N SER A 268 5.33 1.69 -2.82
CA SER A 268 5.40 2.92 -2.04
C SER A 268 4.11 3.72 -2.17
N PHE A 269 3.43 3.95 -1.04
CA PHE A 269 2.30 4.88 -0.98
C PHE A 269 2.75 6.35 -1.03
N ASN A 270 4.06 6.64 -1.00
CA ASN A 270 4.61 7.98 -1.23
C ASN A 270 4.92 8.24 -2.72
N SER A 271 4.71 7.25 -3.58
CA SER A 271 4.99 7.34 -5.01
C SER A 271 3.70 7.19 -5.82
N MET A 272 3.54 7.98 -6.88
CA MET A 272 2.35 7.92 -7.76
C MET A 272 2.14 6.54 -8.40
N TYR A 273 3.23 5.75 -8.52
CA TYR A 273 3.21 4.40 -9.08
C TYR A 273 2.55 3.38 -8.14
N GLY A 274 2.70 3.54 -6.83
CA GLY A 274 2.16 2.61 -5.82
C GLY A 274 0.98 3.15 -5.03
N ALA A 275 0.87 4.46 -4.90
CA ALA A 275 -0.18 5.12 -4.14
C ALA A 275 -1.57 4.90 -4.74
N CYS A 276 -2.55 4.67 -3.85
CA CYS A 276 -3.96 4.67 -4.21
C CYS A 276 -4.30 6.01 -4.91
N PRO A 277 -4.93 5.97 -6.10
CA PRO A 277 -5.20 7.18 -6.87
C PRO A 277 -6.24 8.10 -6.22
N GLU A 278 -7.15 7.56 -5.40
CA GLU A 278 -8.21 8.36 -4.75
C GLU A 278 -7.73 9.15 -3.53
N CYS A 279 -6.87 8.57 -2.71
CA CYS A 279 -6.36 9.22 -1.50
C CYS A 279 -4.90 9.67 -1.62
N HIS A 280 -4.28 9.51 -2.80
CA HIS A 280 -2.86 9.82 -3.04
C HIS A 280 -1.92 9.25 -1.97
N GLY A 281 -2.21 8.01 -1.55
CA GLY A 281 -1.41 7.27 -0.57
C GLY A 281 -1.60 7.67 0.89
N LEU A 282 -2.58 8.51 1.22
CA LEU A 282 -2.88 8.85 2.62
C LEU A 282 -3.59 7.70 3.35
N GLY A 283 -4.41 6.92 2.64
CA GLY A 283 -5.25 5.86 3.22
C GLY A 283 -6.52 6.39 3.87
N SER A 284 -6.57 7.68 4.16
CA SER A 284 -7.76 8.38 4.62
C SER A 284 -8.18 9.46 3.61
N ARG A 285 -9.45 9.81 3.63
CA ARG A 285 -9.98 11.03 3.02
C ARG A 285 -10.43 11.93 4.15
N TYR A 286 -10.09 13.21 4.06
CA TYR A 286 -10.71 14.19 4.93
C TYR A 286 -12.09 14.45 4.36
N ASP A 287 -13.11 13.99 5.05
CA ASP A 287 -14.51 14.09 4.62
C ASP A 287 -15.40 14.44 5.81
N PHE A 288 -16.60 14.92 5.52
CA PHE A 288 -17.60 15.23 6.54
C PHE A 288 -17.95 13.97 7.36
N ASP A 289 -17.90 14.11 8.67
CA ASP A 289 -18.14 13.02 9.61
C ASP A 289 -19.61 13.02 10.07
N PRO A 290 -20.40 11.96 9.77
CA PRO A 290 -21.77 11.88 10.24
C PRO A 290 -21.91 12.07 11.76
N ALA A 291 -20.95 11.60 12.55
CA ALA A 291 -20.98 11.72 14.01
C ALA A 291 -20.72 13.15 14.50
N LYS A 292 -20.06 13.99 13.68
CA LYS A 292 -19.89 15.42 13.98
C LYS A 292 -21.02 16.28 13.44
N ILE A 293 -21.68 15.82 12.37
CA ILE A 293 -22.80 16.55 11.74
C ILE A 293 -24.10 16.33 12.49
N ILE A 294 -24.36 15.09 12.93
CA ILE A 294 -25.52 14.76 13.76
C ILE A 294 -25.14 15.04 15.22
N THR A 295 -25.58 16.19 15.72
CA THR A 295 -25.24 16.69 17.06
C THR A 295 -25.95 15.93 18.16
N ASP A 296 -27.17 15.45 17.90
CA ASP A 296 -27.97 14.67 18.85
C ASP A 296 -28.80 13.61 18.11
N TRP A 297 -28.40 12.35 18.24
CA TRP A 297 -29.04 11.23 17.56
C TRP A 297 -30.45 10.92 18.10
N SER A 298 -30.75 11.35 19.32
CA SER A 298 -32.04 11.13 20.00
C SER A 298 -33.12 12.13 19.58
N LYS A 299 -32.76 13.13 18.77
CA LYS A 299 -33.66 14.20 18.31
C LYS A 299 -33.98 14.11 16.82
N PRO A 300 -35.12 14.70 16.39
CA PRO A 300 -35.42 14.88 14.98
C PRO A 300 -34.38 15.77 14.29
N LEU A 301 -34.07 15.51 13.01
CA LEU A 301 -33.02 16.24 12.29
C LEU A 301 -33.23 17.75 12.30
N LEU A 302 -34.46 18.21 12.06
CA LEU A 302 -34.81 19.64 12.00
C LEU A 302 -35.08 20.26 13.37
N ASP A 303 -35.06 19.46 14.44
CA ASP A 303 -35.33 19.89 15.82
C ASP A 303 -34.13 19.56 16.72
N GLY A 304 -32.96 20.08 16.34
CA GLY A 304 -31.72 19.98 17.12
C GLY A 304 -30.89 18.71 16.90
N GLY A 305 -31.32 17.81 16.01
CA GLY A 305 -30.53 16.63 15.61
C GLY A 305 -29.40 16.94 14.62
N LEU A 306 -29.60 17.91 13.72
CA LEU A 306 -28.61 18.32 12.71
C LEU A 306 -27.86 19.60 13.13
N GLY A 307 -26.52 19.56 13.08
CA GLY A 307 -25.68 20.73 13.30
C GLY A 307 -25.57 21.62 12.05
N PRO A 308 -24.57 21.40 11.18
CA PRO A 308 -24.35 22.22 10.00
C PRO A 308 -25.45 22.05 8.95
N GLY A 309 -25.87 23.18 8.36
CA GLY A 309 -26.93 23.23 7.33
C GLY A 309 -28.36 23.22 7.86
N SER A 310 -28.57 23.04 9.18
CA SER A 310 -29.90 22.98 9.82
C SER A 310 -30.76 24.22 9.60
N ALA A 311 -30.17 25.41 9.51
CA ALA A 311 -30.87 26.66 9.23
C ALA A 311 -31.12 26.92 7.72
N SER A 312 -30.63 26.07 6.82
CA SER A 312 -30.74 26.28 5.38
C SER A 312 -32.13 25.89 4.87
N GLN A 313 -32.87 26.88 4.36
CA GLN A 313 -34.19 26.65 3.77
C GLN A 313 -34.14 25.69 2.57
N ASN A 314 -33.06 25.73 1.80
CA ASN A 314 -32.87 24.82 0.65
C ASN A 314 -32.72 23.36 1.11
N LEU A 315 -31.91 23.12 2.15
CA LEU A 315 -31.73 21.78 2.71
C LEU A 315 -33.02 21.27 3.36
N ILE A 316 -33.70 22.12 4.14
CA ILE A 316 -35.00 21.80 4.75
C ILE A 316 -36.01 21.37 3.67
N HIS A 317 -36.12 22.14 2.60
CA HIS A 317 -37.04 21.83 1.49
C HIS A 317 -36.70 20.50 0.82
N GLN A 318 -35.42 20.23 0.55
CA GLN A 318 -34.99 18.94 -0.02
C GLN A 318 -35.30 17.75 0.90
N LEU A 319 -35.08 17.89 2.21
CA LEU A 319 -35.41 16.85 3.19
C LEU A 319 -36.91 16.55 3.22
N GLN A 320 -37.77 17.58 3.14
CA GLN A 320 -39.22 17.41 3.06
C GLN A 320 -39.65 16.67 1.79
N LEU A 321 -39.05 16.98 0.64
CA LEU A 321 -39.31 16.27 -0.62
C LEU A 321 -38.93 14.79 -0.55
N VAL A 322 -37.78 14.48 0.04
CA VAL A 322 -37.31 13.09 0.23
C VAL A 322 -38.21 12.33 1.19
N ALA A 323 -38.58 12.96 2.30
CA ALA A 323 -39.50 12.40 3.29
C ALA A 323 -40.85 12.04 2.67
N ALA A 324 -41.40 12.91 1.82
CA ALA A 324 -42.63 12.65 1.07
C ALA A 324 -42.46 11.50 0.04
N ALA A 325 -41.35 11.50 -0.72
CA ALA A 325 -41.09 10.51 -1.76
C ALA A 325 -40.86 9.09 -1.23
N TYR A 326 -40.26 8.97 -0.04
CA TYR A 326 -39.92 7.69 0.61
C TYR A 326 -40.82 7.35 1.80
N ARG A 327 -41.79 8.21 2.12
CA ARG A 327 -42.84 8.01 3.14
C ARG A 327 -42.29 7.76 4.55
N PHE A 328 -41.43 8.64 5.04
CA PHE A 328 -40.99 8.65 6.44
C PHE A 328 -41.23 10.02 7.07
N ASP A 329 -41.33 10.06 8.40
CA ASP A 329 -41.61 11.29 9.16
C ASP A 329 -40.32 11.90 9.71
N LEU A 330 -40.05 13.17 9.33
CA LEU A 330 -38.89 13.94 9.79
C LEU A 330 -38.94 14.32 11.28
N ALA A 331 -40.10 14.23 11.93
CA ALA A 331 -40.24 14.39 13.38
C ALA A 331 -39.76 13.16 14.16
N THR A 332 -39.34 12.09 13.47
CA THR A 332 -38.77 10.90 14.12
C THR A 332 -37.31 11.20 14.53
N PRO A 333 -36.91 10.85 15.77
CA PRO A 333 -35.50 10.83 16.18
C PRO A 333 -34.60 10.11 15.18
N PHE A 334 -33.41 10.66 14.90
CA PHE A 334 -32.54 10.14 13.86
C PHE A 334 -32.14 8.66 14.09
N GLU A 335 -31.86 8.29 15.34
CA GLU A 335 -31.51 6.92 15.74
C GLU A 335 -32.63 5.88 15.50
N LYS A 336 -33.90 6.32 15.40
CA LYS A 336 -35.05 5.42 15.20
C LYS A 336 -35.29 5.13 13.71
N PHE A 337 -34.64 5.83 12.80
CA PHE A 337 -34.68 5.48 11.39
C PHE A 337 -33.91 4.19 11.12
N THR A 338 -34.39 3.42 10.14
CA THR A 338 -33.62 2.28 9.62
C THR A 338 -32.32 2.74 8.95
N ASP A 339 -31.29 1.89 8.94
CA ASP A 339 -30.01 2.17 8.27
C ASP A 339 -30.17 2.65 6.83
N ARG A 340 -31.20 2.14 6.12
CA ARG A 340 -31.50 2.56 4.76
C ARG A 340 -31.93 4.02 4.69
N VAL A 341 -32.76 4.47 5.61
CA VAL A 341 -33.25 5.86 5.67
C VAL A 341 -32.15 6.79 6.19
N GLN A 342 -31.38 6.37 7.21
CA GLN A 342 -30.22 7.12 7.67
C GLN A 342 -29.19 7.33 6.55
N ASN A 343 -28.87 6.26 5.80
CA ASN A 343 -27.95 6.35 4.67
C ASN A 343 -28.50 7.23 3.55
N LEU A 344 -29.80 7.17 3.25
CA LEU A 344 -30.46 8.06 2.29
C LEU A 344 -30.35 9.53 2.70
N LEU A 345 -30.55 9.84 3.99
CA LEU A 345 -30.48 11.20 4.52
C LEU A 345 -29.05 11.75 4.46
N LEU A 346 -28.05 10.95 4.85
CA LEU A 346 -26.65 11.36 4.89
C LEU A 346 -26.01 11.40 3.50
N TYR A 347 -26.11 10.31 2.75
CA TYR A 347 -25.36 10.08 1.51
C TYR A 347 -26.20 10.31 0.23
N GLY A 348 -27.50 10.49 0.36
CA GLY A 348 -28.40 10.74 -0.77
C GLY A 348 -28.85 9.49 -1.52
N GLU A 349 -29.49 9.71 -2.67
CA GLU A 349 -29.99 8.63 -3.54
C GLU A 349 -28.85 8.00 -4.36
N ALA A 350 -28.83 6.66 -4.44
CA ALA A 350 -27.84 5.95 -5.25
C ALA A 350 -28.13 6.13 -6.76
N GLY A 351 -27.27 6.87 -7.45
CA GLY A 351 -27.31 7.09 -8.91
C GLY A 351 -27.71 8.53 -9.30
N LYS A 352 -27.24 8.99 -10.48
CA LYS A 352 -27.61 10.31 -11.01
C LYS A 352 -29.11 10.34 -11.32
N GLY A 353 -29.87 11.17 -10.60
CA GLY A 353 -31.31 11.37 -10.85
C GLY A 353 -32.21 10.37 -10.13
N GLY A 354 -31.99 10.15 -8.82
CA GLY A 354 -32.99 9.48 -7.97
C GLY A 354 -34.36 10.17 -8.00
N LYS A 355 -35.35 9.64 -7.26
CA LYS A 355 -36.74 10.14 -7.28
C LYS A 355 -36.84 11.65 -7.00
N THR A 356 -35.90 12.19 -6.24
CA THR A 356 -35.83 13.60 -5.85
C THR A 356 -34.56 14.30 -6.32
N GLY A 357 -33.54 13.54 -6.73
CA GLY A 357 -32.21 14.07 -7.04
C GLY A 357 -31.44 14.51 -5.79
N PHE A 358 -31.86 14.09 -4.59
CA PHE A 358 -31.23 14.50 -3.35
C PHE A 358 -29.84 13.89 -3.19
N ALA A 359 -28.83 14.75 -3.09
CA ALA A 359 -27.43 14.37 -2.96
C ALA A 359 -27.00 14.02 -1.52
N GLY A 360 -27.94 14.03 -0.57
CA GLY A 360 -27.65 13.83 0.84
C GLY A 360 -27.22 15.11 1.55
N ILE A 361 -27.31 15.10 2.88
CA ILE A 361 -26.80 16.19 3.74
C ILE A 361 -25.30 16.39 3.49
N LEU A 362 -24.53 15.31 3.36
CA LEU A 362 -23.08 15.41 3.11
C LEU A 362 -22.78 16.02 1.74
N GLY A 363 -23.54 15.65 0.71
CA GLY A 363 -23.40 16.23 -0.64
C GLY A 363 -23.72 17.73 -0.64
N PHE A 364 -24.76 18.14 0.09
CA PHE A 364 -25.11 19.54 0.27
C PHE A 364 -23.98 20.33 0.97
N LEU A 365 -23.43 19.80 2.07
CA LEU A 365 -22.35 20.46 2.81
C LEU A 365 -21.05 20.57 2.00
N LYS A 366 -20.75 19.57 1.15
CA LYS A 366 -19.62 19.63 0.21
C LYS A 366 -19.77 20.76 -0.80
N LEU A 367 -20.94 20.86 -1.43
CA LEU A 367 -21.23 21.97 -2.34
C LEU A 367 -21.14 23.32 -1.61
N ALA A 368 -21.70 23.41 -0.40
CA ALA A 368 -21.60 24.63 0.40
C ALA A 368 -20.16 25.00 0.77
N LEU A 369 -19.29 24.01 1.01
CA LEU A 369 -17.87 24.25 1.26
C LEU A 369 -17.15 24.75 0.00
N ASP A 370 -17.38 24.09 -1.15
CA ASP A 370 -16.73 24.41 -2.42
C ASP A 370 -17.18 25.77 -2.98
N ASP A 371 -18.46 26.12 -2.84
CA ASP A 371 -19.04 27.38 -3.33
C ASP A 371 -18.80 28.57 -2.38
N SER A 372 -18.39 28.33 -1.13
CA SER A 372 -18.23 29.41 -0.16
C SER A 372 -17.01 30.27 -0.45
N SER A 373 -17.22 31.59 -0.51
CA SER A 373 -16.16 32.61 -0.58
C SER A 373 -15.68 33.11 0.78
N SER A 374 -16.28 32.66 1.89
CA SER A 374 -15.93 33.10 3.24
C SER A 374 -14.98 32.10 3.91
N GLU A 375 -13.76 32.55 4.21
CA GLU A 375 -12.75 31.69 4.86
C GLU A 375 -13.22 31.18 6.23
N ASN A 376 -13.82 32.05 7.05
CA ASN A 376 -14.31 31.67 8.37
C ASN A 376 -15.41 30.58 8.31
N TYR A 377 -16.30 30.65 7.32
CA TYR A 377 -17.34 29.63 7.15
C TYR A 377 -16.75 28.30 6.65
N ARG A 378 -15.72 28.37 5.79
CA ARG A 378 -14.98 27.19 5.33
C ARG A 378 -14.26 26.50 6.48
N GLU A 379 -13.54 27.26 7.31
CA GLU A 379 -12.87 26.73 8.52
C GLU A 379 -13.89 26.07 9.46
N TRP A 380 -15.01 26.73 9.74
CA TRP A 380 -16.08 26.19 10.57
C TRP A 380 -16.69 24.88 10.02
N LEU A 381 -16.89 24.78 8.69
CA LEU A 381 -17.32 23.52 8.07
C LEU A 381 -16.26 22.42 8.18
N MET A 382 -14.96 22.77 8.05
CA MET A 382 -13.86 21.80 8.17
C MET A 382 -13.73 21.21 9.58
N ASP A 383 -14.19 21.88 10.63
CA ASP A 383 -14.24 21.33 12.00
C ASP A 383 -15.18 20.11 12.12
N HIS A 384 -16.19 20.05 11.25
CA HIS A 384 -17.16 18.95 11.15
C HIS A 384 -16.68 17.80 10.27
N MET A 385 -15.47 17.90 9.71
CA MET A 385 -14.84 16.84 8.95
C MET A 385 -13.91 16.02 9.84
N SER A 386 -13.67 14.78 9.44
CA SER A 386 -12.68 13.90 10.06
C SER A 386 -11.98 13.08 9.00
N ALA A 387 -10.85 12.50 9.36
CA ALA A 387 -10.16 11.56 8.50
C ALA A 387 -10.94 10.24 8.51
N THR A 388 -11.70 9.98 7.47
CA THR A 388 -12.39 8.71 7.24
C THR A 388 -11.54 7.79 6.40
N GLU A 389 -11.74 6.48 6.53
CA GLU A 389 -11.00 5.51 5.72
C GLU A 389 -11.33 5.66 4.24
N CYS A 390 -10.31 5.63 3.38
CA CYS A 390 -10.50 5.72 1.94
C CYS A 390 -11.29 4.50 1.43
N PRO A 391 -12.43 4.67 0.73
CA PRO A 391 -13.27 3.55 0.30
C PRO A 391 -12.62 2.68 -0.78
N ALA A 392 -11.73 3.23 -1.62
CA ALA A 392 -11.07 2.45 -2.67
C ALA A 392 -9.92 1.57 -2.19
N CYS A 393 -9.19 1.99 -1.15
CA CYS A 393 -8.06 1.21 -0.63
C CYS A 393 -8.29 0.66 0.78
N HIS A 394 -9.42 0.98 1.42
CA HIS A 394 -9.77 0.57 2.78
C HIS A 394 -8.62 0.83 3.78
N GLY A 395 -8.06 2.04 3.75
CA GLY A 395 -6.91 2.40 4.61
C GLY A 395 -5.56 1.84 4.19
N LYS A 396 -5.47 0.95 3.18
CA LYS A 396 -4.22 0.27 2.77
C LYS A 396 -3.25 1.13 1.96
N ARG A 397 -3.65 2.34 1.56
CA ARG A 397 -2.82 3.37 0.90
C ARG A 397 -2.28 3.05 -0.50
N LEU A 398 -2.37 1.80 -0.94
CA LEU A 398 -1.78 1.33 -2.19
C LEU A 398 -2.82 1.07 -3.28
N ARG A 399 -2.34 0.93 -4.52
CA ARG A 399 -3.13 0.49 -5.66
C ARG A 399 -3.54 -0.99 -5.55
N PRO A 400 -4.67 -1.39 -6.14
CA PRO A 400 -5.11 -2.78 -6.15
C PRO A 400 -4.07 -3.75 -6.70
N GLU A 401 -3.31 -3.37 -7.74
CA GLU A 401 -2.30 -4.22 -8.37
C GLU A 401 -1.15 -4.53 -7.40
N SER A 402 -0.71 -3.53 -6.63
CA SER A 402 0.33 -3.67 -5.60
C SER A 402 -0.16 -4.51 -4.41
N LEU A 403 -1.43 -4.36 -4.02
CA LEU A 403 -2.06 -5.13 -2.94
C LEU A 403 -2.29 -6.60 -3.32
N ALA A 404 -2.40 -6.90 -4.61
CA ALA A 404 -2.57 -8.26 -5.10
C ALA A 404 -1.27 -9.08 -5.10
N VAL A 405 -0.12 -8.46 -4.84
CA VAL A 405 1.16 -9.17 -4.74
C VAL A 405 1.31 -9.77 -3.36
N LYS A 406 1.64 -11.06 -3.31
CA LYS A 406 1.74 -11.81 -2.05
C LYS A 406 3.12 -12.43 -1.86
N VAL A 407 3.60 -12.39 -0.62
CA VAL A 407 4.75 -13.16 -0.14
C VAL A 407 4.27 -14.02 1.02
N ASN A 408 4.50 -15.33 0.93
CA ASN A 408 4.03 -16.31 1.92
C ASN A 408 2.53 -16.17 2.27
N GLY A 409 1.70 -15.88 1.26
CA GLY A 409 0.25 -15.73 1.41
C GLY A 409 -0.25 -14.33 1.84
N PHE A 410 0.64 -13.41 2.25
CA PHE A 410 0.27 -12.07 2.72
C PHE A 410 0.58 -10.99 1.69
N SER A 411 -0.33 -10.02 1.51
CA SER A 411 0.05 -8.77 0.83
C SER A 411 0.91 -7.88 1.73
N ILE A 412 1.58 -6.89 1.16
CA ILE A 412 2.39 -5.94 1.94
C ILE A 412 1.53 -5.17 2.97
N ALA A 413 0.28 -4.88 2.62
CA ALA A 413 -0.65 -4.22 3.54
C ALA A 413 -1.09 -5.15 4.68
N ASP A 414 -1.35 -6.42 4.38
CA ASP A 414 -1.73 -7.40 5.40
C ASP A 414 -0.55 -7.66 6.36
N PHE A 415 0.67 -7.74 5.82
CA PHE A 415 1.89 -7.88 6.62
C PHE A 415 2.10 -6.70 7.56
N THR A 416 1.94 -5.48 7.05
CA THR A 416 2.17 -4.26 7.83
C THR A 416 1.05 -3.95 8.83
N ALA A 417 -0.14 -4.49 8.63
CA ALA A 417 -1.27 -4.37 9.56
C ALA A 417 -1.13 -5.29 10.79
N MET A 418 -0.35 -6.37 10.71
CA MET A 418 -0.11 -7.25 11.86
C MET A 418 0.67 -6.54 12.97
N PRO A 419 0.42 -6.89 14.24
CA PRO A 419 1.30 -6.51 15.34
C PRO A 419 2.73 -7.02 15.08
N VAL A 420 3.74 -6.25 15.49
CA VAL A 420 5.17 -6.57 15.31
C VAL A 420 5.51 -7.99 15.79
N SER A 421 4.92 -8.44 16.90
CA SER A 421 5.07 -9.82 17.39
C SER A 421 4.67 -10.88 16.35
N ARG A 422 3.51 -10.72 15.72
CA ARG A 422 3.03 -11.63 14.66
C ARG A 422 3.79 -11.45 13.35
N ALA A 423 4.11 -10.21 12.99
CA ALA A 423 4.93 -9.92 11.80
C ALA A 423 6.32 -10.56 11.89
N LEU A 424 6.92 -10.58 13.09
CA LEU A 424 8.19 -11.24 13.36
C LEU A 424 8.10 -12.76 13.15
N GLU A 425 7.07 -13.41 13.68
CA GLU A 425 6.83 -14.83 13.45
C GLU A 425 6.59 -15.14 11.97
N ALA A 426 5.79 -14.31 11.30
CA ALA A 426 5.51 -14.45 9.87
C ALA A 426 6.79 -14.29 9.03
N ALA A 427 7.65 -13.32 9.36
CA ALA A 427 8.94 -13.10 8.68
C ALA A 427 9.89 -14.30 8.85
N LYS A 428 9.97 -14.88 10.05
CA LYS A 428 10.79 -16.08 10.30
C LYS A 428 10.30 -17.31 9.54
N LYS A 429 9.00 -17.38 9.21
CA LYS A 429 8.39 -18.47 8.45
C LYS A 429 8.50 -18.29 6.93
N ILE A 430 9.14 -17.23 6.44
CA ILE A 430 9.42 -17.07 5.01
C ILE A 430 10.51 -18.07 4.63
N LEU A 431 10.09 -19.18 4.02
CA LEU A 431 10.99 -20.19 3.47
C LEU A 431 11.43 -19.74 2.08
N LEU A 432 12.72 -19.44 1.93
CA LEU A 432 13.32 -19.09 0.64
C LEU A 432 14.05 -20.32 0.08
N SER A 433 13.86 -20.62 -1.20
CA SER A 433 14.53 -21.75 -1.85
C SER A 433 15.30 -21.33 -3.11
N GLY A 434 16.43 -21.99 -3.36
CA GLY A 434 17.23 -21.79 -4.57
C GLY A 434 17.56 -20.32 -4.87
N ARG A 435 17.04 -19.83 -5.99
CA ARG A 435 17.28 -18.46 -6.49
C ARG A 435 16.70 -17.38 -5.56
N GLU A 436 15.58 -17.64 -4.88
CA GLU A 436 14.95 -16.67 -3.98
C GLU A 436 15.83 -16.38 -2.76
N ALA A 437 16.52 -17.39 -2.23
CA ALA A 437 17.41 -17.25 -1.09
C ALA A 437 18.60 -16.32 -1.42
N ILE A 438 19.14 -16.40 -2.64
CA ILE A 438 20.24 -15.55 -3.11
C ILE A 438 19.80 -14.08 -3.23
N ILE A 439 18.59 -13.85 -3.73
CA ILE A 439 18.08 -12.49 -4.01
C ILE A 439 17.56 -11.83 -2.74
N ALA A 440 16.75 -12.55 -1.96
CA ALA A 440 15.97 -12.00 -0.85
C ALA A 440 16.46 -12.40 0.54
N GLY A 441 17.44 -13.32 0.65
CA GLY A 441 17.90 -13.83 1.96
C GLY A 441 18.40 -12.73 2.89
N ARG A 442 19.25 -11.83 2.38
CA ARG A 442 19.72 -10.67 3.15
C ARG A 442 18.58 -9.73 3.52
N ILE A 443 17.62 -9.50 2.61
CA ILE A 443 16.47 -8.63 2.84
C ILE A 443 15.59 -9.17 3.97
N VAL A 444 15.32 -10.48 3.97
CA VAL A 444 14.53 -11.13 5.04
C VAL A 444 15.26 -11.08 6.38
N HIS A 445 16.56 -11.29 6.39
CA HIS A 445 17.37 -11.16 7.61
C HIS A 445 17.25 -9.76 8.23
N GLU A 446 17.43 -8.73 7.41
CA GLU A 446 17.31 -7.31 7.79
C GLU A 446 15.92 -6.93 8.31
N ILE A 447 14.86 -7.54 7.75
CA ILE A 447 13.48 -7.37 8.25
C ILE A 447 13.31 -8.04 9.61
N VAL A 448 13.76 -9.28 9.75
CA VAL A 448 13.64 -10.06 11.00
C VAL A 448 14.38 -9.36 12.13
N GLU A 449 15.61 -8.91 11.89
CA GLU A 449 16.44 -8.23 12.88
C GLU A 449 15.78 -6.93 13.39
N ARG A 450 15.31 -6.06 12.49
CA ARG A 450 14.61 -4.83 12.89
C ARG A 450 13.31 -5.11 13.66
N LEU A 451 12.55 -6.13 13.25
CA LEU A 451 11.36 -6.57 13.98
C LEU A 451 11.71 -7.14 15.38
N GLN A 452 12.84 -7.84 15.51
CA GLN A 452 13.34 -8.33 16.81
C GLN A 452 13.69 -7.16 17.73
N PHE A 453 14.36 -6.13 17.24
CA PHE A 453 14.68 -4.95 18.05
C PHE A 453 13.42 -4.22 18.51
N LEU A 454 12.44 -4.01 17.64
CA LEU A 454 11.14 -3.42 18.02
C LEU A 454 10.43 -4.27 19.08
N HIS A 455 10.47 -5.59 18.95
CA HIS A 455 9.90 -6.49 19.94
C HIS A 455 10.64 -6.40 21.29
N ALA A 456 11.98 -6.38 21.27
CA ALA A 456 12.82 -6.31 22.45
C ALA A 456 12.65 -5.01 23.26
N VAL A 457 12.39 -3.88 22.59
CA VAL A 457 12.03 -2.61 23.27
C VAL A 457 10.56 -2.55 23.70
N GLY A 458 9.83 -3.67 23.70
CA GLY A 458 8.47 -3.75 24.21
C GLY A 458 7.40 -3.20 23.25
N LEU A 459 7.68 -3.08 21.96
CA LEU A 459 6.74 -2.60 20.95
C LEU A 459 6.10 -3.75 20.15
N GLY A 460 6.01 -4.96 20.71
CA GLY A 460 5.42 -6.12 20.04
C GLY A 460 3.93 -5.97 19.66
N TYR A 461 3.22 -5.03 20.27
CA TYR A 461 1.78 -4.81 20.08
C TYR A 461 1.43 -3.81 18.97
N ILE A 462 2.38 -2.97 18.54
CA ILE A 462 2.13 -1.97 17.49
C ILE A 462 2.22 -2.62 16.11
N SER A 463 1.45 -2.10 15.15
CA SER A 463 1.57 -2.48 13.74
C SER A 463 2.50 -1.54 12.97
N LEU A 464 3.07 -2.01 11.87
CA LEU A 464 3.95 -1.20 11.01
C LEU A 464 3.19 -0.13 10.22
N ASN A 465 1.90 -0.35 9.95
CA ASN A 465 1.04 0.62 9.25
C ASN A 465 0.50 1.73 10.17
N ARG A 466 0.70 1.65 11.50
CA ARG A 466 0.25 2.68 12.45
C ARG A 466 0.91 4.02 12.12
N SER A 467 0.08 5.07 12.07
CA SER A 467 0.54 6.44 11.83
C SER A 467 1.54 6.89 12.88
N ALA A 468 2.64 7.50 12.45
CA ALA A 468 3.64 8.05 13.34
C ALA A 468 3.11 9.17 14.25
N ALA A 469 2.09 9.90 13.78
CA ALA A 469 1.47 11.00 14.51
C ALA A 469 0.66 10.51 15.72
N THR A 470 0.27 9.23 15.78
CA THR A 470 -0.53 8.67 16.88
C THR A 470 0.32 7.96 17.94
N LEU A 471 1.64 8.01 17.82
CA LEU A 471 2.56 7.43 18.79
C LEU A 471 2.68 8.36 20.01
N SER A 472 2.66 7.77 21.20
CA SER A 472 3.06 8.47 22.42
C SER A 472 4.55 8.85 22.37
N GLY A 473 4.95 9.83 23.19
CA GLY A 473 6.37 10.23 23.29
C GLY A 473 7.29 9.06 23.66
N GLY A 474 6.84 8.17 24.56
CA GLY A 474 7.58 6.97 24.94
C GLY A 474 7.65 5.92 23.82
N GLU A 475 6.59 5.72 23.05
CA GLU A 475 6.62 4.83 21.88
C GLU A 475 7.60 5.35 20.81
N GLY A 476 7.52 6.64 20.46
CA GLY A 476 8.44 7.26 19.51
C GLY A 476 9.90 7.17 19.94
N GLN A 477 10.17 7.36 21.23
CA GLN A 477 11.51 7.22 21.81
C GLN A 477 12.04 5.78 21.67
N ARG A 478 11.23 4.78 22.00
CA ARG A 478 11.63 3.36 21.90
C ARG A 478 11.80 2.91 20.45
N ILE A 479 10.99 3.42 19.51
CA ILE A 479 11.20 3.20 18.08
C ILE A 479 12.57 3.75 17.66
N ARG A 480 12.89 4.99 18.02
CA ARG A 480 14.19 5.59 17.70
C ARG A 480 15.34 4.80 18.31
N LEU A 481 15.19 4.32 19.54
CA LEU A 481 16.16 3.42 20.18
C LEU A 481 16.36 2.14 19.36
N ALA A 482 15.27 1.47 18.94
CA ALA A 482 15.36 0.27 18.12
C ALA A 482 16.02 0.53 16.76
N THR A 483 15.70 1.64 16.09
CA THR A 483 16.32 2.01 14.80
C THR A 483 17.82 2.27 14.93
N GLN A 484 18.28 2.88 16.02
CA GLN A 484 19.71 3.18 16.23
C GLN A 484 20.52 1.97 16.70
N ILE A 485 19.87 0.97 17.33
CA ILE A 485 20.53 -0.28 17.73
C ILE A 485 20.57 -1.28 16.56
N GLY A 486 19.55 -1.27 15.70
CA GLY A 486 19.41 -2.18 14.56
C GLY A 486 19.90 -1.63 13.21
N SER A 487 20.60 -0.50 13.21
CA SER A 487 21.35 0.04 12.06
C SER A 487 22.84 -0.20 12.27
#